data_AF-A0A349X1B5-F1
#
_entry.id   AF-A0A349X1B5-F1
#
_cell.length_a   1.000
_cell.length_b   1.000
_cell.length_c   1.000
_cell.angle_alpha   90.00
_cell.angle_beta   90.00
_cell.angle_gamma   90.00
#
_symmetry.space_group_name_H-M   'P 1'
#
loop_
_entity.id
_entity.type
_entity.pdbx_description
1 polymer ?
#
loop_
_entity_poly.entity_id
_entity_poly.type
_entity_poly.pdbx_seq_one_letter_code
_entity_poly.pdbx_strand_id
1 'polypeptide(L)'
;LTPKGTLVGACASAIESSCGYTPKLSTSGGTSDGRFIAPTGAQVVELGPINASIHMINEYVPANSPELLTEIYTKVLENILLPGAS
;
A
#
# COMPACT_ATOMS: atom_id res chain seq x y z
N LEU A 1 2.21 -17.14 -15.70
CA LEU A 1 2.29 -16.31 -14.48
C LEU A 1 1.31 -15.16 -14.67
N THR A 2 0.23 -15.10 -13.89
CA THR A 2 -0.78 -14.03 -14.01
C THR A 2 -0.10 -12.67 -13.83
N PRO A 3 -0.40 -11.63 -14.66
CA PRO A 3 0.22 -10.32 -14.47
C PRO A 3 -0.12 -9.81 -13.07
N LYS A 4 0.88 -9.32 -12.32
CA LYS A 4 0.60 -8.54 -11.11
C LYS A 4 -0.28 -7.37 -11.55
N GLY A 5 -1.45 -7.21 -10.93
CA GLY A 5 -2.40 -6.17 -11.31
C GLY A 5 -1.76 -4.78 -11.25
N THR A 6 -2.22 -3.85 -12.10
CA THR A 6 -1.74 -2.46 -12.20
C THR A 6 -1.54 -1.80 -10.83
N LEU A 7 -2.48 -1.99 -9.89
CA LEU A 7 -2.41 -1.40 -8.56
C LEU A 7 -1.25 -1.98 -7.73
N VAL A 8 -1.04 -3.29 -7.78
CA VAL A 8 0.08 -3.96 -7.07
C VAL A 8 1.42 -3.48 -7.61
N GLY A 9 1.54 -3.32 -8.93
CA GLY A 9 2.74 -2.77 -9.57
C GLY A 9 3.02 -1.33 -9.15
N ALA A 10 2.00 -0.48 -9.20
CA ALA A 10 2.09 0.93 -8.79
C ALA A 10 2.50 1.08 -7.32
N CYS A 11 1.91 0.29 -6.41
CA CYS A 11 2.31 0.26 -5.00
C CYS A 11 3.75 -0.21 -4.81
N ALA A 12 4.16 -1.28 -5.50
CA ALA A 12 5.53 -1.79 -5.39
C ALA A 12 6.57 -0.76 -5.84
N SER A 13 6.35 -0.11 -6.98
CA SER A 13 7.23 0.93 -7.51
C SER A 13 7.27 2.17 -6.60
N ALA A 14 6.13 2.61 -6.08
CA ALA A 14 6.05 3.74 -5.16
C ALA A 14 6.80 3.47 -3.85
N ILE A 15 6.67 2.27 -3.28
CA ILE A 15 7.39 1.87 -2.07
C ILE A 15 8.89 1.77 -2.35
N GLU A 16 9.30 1.14 -3.45
CA GLU A 16 10.71 0.98 -3.79
C GLU A 16 11.41 2.33 -4.00
N SER A 17 10.77 3.25 -4.73
CA SER A 17 11.32 4.59 -4.97
C SER A 17 11.33 5.51 -3.73
N SER A 18 10.44 5.29 -2.76
CA SER A 18 10.37 6.14 -1.54
C SER A 18 11.18 5.56 -0.39
N CYS A 19 11.27 4.23 -0.28
CA CYS A 19 11.86 3.54 0.85
C CYS A 19 13.16 2.78 0.53
N GLY A 20 13.49 2.58 -0.75
CA GLY A 20 14.70 1.88 -1.18
C GLY A 20 14.65 0.36 -1.05
N TYR A 21 13.46 -0.24 -0.89
CA TYR A 21 13.29 -1.69 -0.83
C TYR A 21 12.02 -2.17 -1.54
N THR A 22 12.07 -3.38 -2.10
CA THR A 22 10.89 -4.03 -2.68
C THR A 22 9.96 -4.55 -1.57
N PRO A 23 8.65 -4.21 -1.58
CA PRO A 23 7.73 -4.69 -0.56
C PRO A 23 7.42 -6.18 -0.73
N LYS A 24 7.24 -6.86 0.40
CA LYS A 24 6.71 -8.23 0.43
C LYS A 24 5.19 -8.19 0.27
N LEU A 25 4.67 -8.83 -0.77
CA LEU A 25 3.23 -9.07 -0.90
C LEU A 25 2.79 -10.10 0.15
N SER A 26 1.70 -9.80 0.87
CA SER A 26 1.18 -10.68 1.91
C SER A 26 -0.33 -10.73 1.90
N THR A 27 -0.87 -11.90 2.24
CA THR A 27 -2.28 -12.12 2.60
C THR A 27 -2.40 -12.56 4.07
N SER A 28 -1.34 -12.40 4.85
CA SER A 28 -1.31 -12.73 6.28
C SER A 28 -2.03 -11.67 7.11
N GLY A 29 -2.62 -12.07 8.24
CA GLY A 29 -3.29 -11.17 9.18
C GLY A 29 -4.78 -11.47 9.28
N GLY A 30 -5.54 -10.48 9.72
CA GLY A 30 -7.01 -10.52 9.71
C GLY A 30 -7.59 -10.14 8.34
N THR A 31 -8.85 -9.72 8.31
CA THR A 31 -9.50 -9.15 7.11
C THR A 31 -9.70 -7.64 7.31
N SER A 32 -9.73 -6.89 6.20
CA SER A 32 -10.25 -5.52 6.17
C SER A 32 -11.62 -5.47 5.48
N ASP A 33 -12.15 -4.25 5.30
CA ASP A 33 -13.32 -3.98 4.47
C ASP A 33 -13.07 -4.13 2.97
N GLY A 34 -11.82 -4.40 2.56
CA GLY A 34 -11.48 -4.83 1.21
C GLY A 34 -12.31 -6.05 0.74
N ARG A 35 -12.77 -6.91 1.67
CA ARG A 35 -13.67 -8.03 1.38
C ARG A 35 -15.00 -7.62 0.75
N PHE A 36 -15.46 -6.39 0.97
CA PHE A 36 -16.68 -5.85 0.37
C PHE A 36 -16.40 -5.14 -0.96
N ILE A 37 -15.18 -4.64 -1.17
CA ILE A 37 -14.78 -3.93 -2.39
C ILE A 37 -14.37 -4.92 -3.48
N ALA A 38 -13.63 -5.98 -3.15
CA ALA A 38 -13.13 -6.95 -4.12
C ALA A 38 -14.22 -7.57 -5.03
N PRO A 39 -15.45 -7.89 -4.55
CA PRO A 39 -16.53 -8.40 -5.41
C PRO A 39 -17.01 -7.43 -6.50
N THR A 40 -16.66 -6.14 -6.44
CA THR A 40 -16.97 -5.16 -7.49
C THR A 40 -16.13 -5.33 -8.76
N GLY A 41 -15.08 -6.16 -8.70
CA GLY A 41 -14.07 -6.29 -9.77
C GLY A 41 -12.91 -5.30 -9.65
N ALA A 42 -12.92 -4.42 -8.63
CA ALA A 42 -11.81 -3.53 -8.33
C ALA A 42 -10.57 -4.31 -7.85
N GLN A 43 -9.38 -3.81 -8.19
CA GLN A 43 -8.13 -4.25 -7.55
C GLN A 43 -8.07 -3.64 -6.15
N VAL A 44 -7.71 -4.44 -5.14
CA VAL A 44 -7.64 -4.01 -3.74
C VAL A 44 -6.26 -4.34 -3.18
N VAL A 45 -5.63 -3.35 -2.54
CA VAL A 45 -4.36 -3.46 -1.82
C VAL A 45 -4.51 -2.76 -0.49
N GLU A 46 -3.97 -3.35 0.57
CA GLU A 46 -3.82 -2.71 1.88
C GLU A 46 -2.38 -2.22 2.03
N LEU A 47 -2.24 -0.93 2.34
CA LEU A 47 -0.97 -0.25 2.55
C LEU A 47 -1.14 0.70 3.72
N GLY A 48 -0.17 0.73 4.64
CA GLY A 48 -0.26 1.54 5.85
C GLY A 48 1.00 1.48 6.71
N PRO A 49 0.99 2.16 7.87
CA PRO A 49 2.12 2.16 8.79
C PRO A 49 2.29 0.79 9.48
N ILE A 50 3.34 0.67 10.29
CA ILE A 50 3.57 -0.50 11.13
C ILE A 50 2.37 -0.70 12.06
N ASN A 51 1.79 -1.91 12.03
CA ASN A 51 0.59 -2.25 12.79
C ASN A 51 0.88 -2.88 14.17
N ALA A 52 2.11 -2.82 14.67
CA ALA A 52 2.56 -3.58 15.84
C ALA A 52 1.83 -3.22 17.15
N SER A 53 1.30 -2.00 17.28
CA SER A 53 0.61 -1.52 18.48
C SER A 53 -0.90 -1.31 18.31
N ILE A 54 -1.50 -1.70 17.17
CA ILE A 54 -2.94 -1.48 16.96
C ILE A 54 -3.73 -2.24 18.03
N HIS A 55 -4.77 -1.61 18.58
CA HIS A 55 -5.60 -2.18 19.66
C HIS A 55 -4.85 -2.50 20.97
N MET A 56 -3.69 -1.90 21.22
CA MET A 56 -2.95 -2.01 22.48
C MET A 56 -3.00 -0.71 23.29
N ILE A 57 -2.75 -0.79 24.61
CA ILE A 57 -2.53 0.41 25.44
C ILE A 57 -1.25 1.10 24.95
N ASN A 58 -1.27 2.44 24.85
CA ASN A 58 -0.20 3.26 24.28
C ASN A 58 0.05 3.00 22.78
N GLU A 59 -1.02 2.89 22.00
CA GLU A 59 -0.93 2.85 20.52
C GLU A 59 -0.12 4.04 19.99
N TYR A 60 0.83 3.77 19.09
CA TYR A 60 1.71 4.79 18.53
C TYR A 60 2.07 4.47 17.08
N VAL A 61 2.65 5.47 16.42
CA VAL A 61 3.21 5.36 15.08
C VAL A 61 4.52 6.16 15.05
N PRO A 62 5.56 5.74 14.30
CA PRO A 62 6.74 6.57 14.11
C PRO A 62 6.35 7.93 13.54
N ALA A 63 6.90 9.01 14.11
CA ALA A 63 6.49 10.38 13.81
C ALA A 63 6.66 10.77 12.33
N ASN A 64 7.57 10.12 11.60
CA ASN A 64 7.83 10.32 10.17
C ASN A 64 6.93 9.49 9.24
N SER A 65 6.08 8.61 9.80
CA SER A 65 5.22 7.74 8.98
C SER A 65 4.18 8.52 8.17
N PRO A 66 3.51 9.56 8.70
CA PRO A 66 2.54 10.34 7.93
C PRO A 66 3.15 10.97 6.67
N GLU A 67 4.34 11.56 6.78
CA GLU A 67 5.04 12.18 5.66
C GLU A 67 5.45 11.14 4.61
N LEU A 68 6.06 10.03 5.06
CA LEU A 68 6.47 8.95 4.17
C LEU A 68 5.28 8.30 3.46
N LEU A 69 4.18 8.04 4.18
CA LEU A 69 2.96 7.48 3.58
C LEU A 69 2.33 8.45 2.59
N THR A 70 2.37 9.76 2.86
CA THR A 70 1.90 10.78 1.91
C THR A 70 2.70 10.75 0.62
N GLU A 71 4.03 10.63 0.70
CA GLU A 71 4.89 10.48 -0.47
C GLU A 71 4.54 9.21 -1.27
N ILE A 72 4.41 8.08 -0.59
CA ILE A 72 4.08 6.79 -1.22
C ILE A 72 2.70 6.87 -1.90
N TYR A 73 1.67 7.37 -1.22
CA TYR A 73 0.32 7.47 -1.81
C TYR A 73 0.30 8.42 -3.01
N THR A 74 1.02 9.54 -2.95
CA THR A 74 1.17 10.46 -4.08
C THR A 74 1.74 9.73 -5.30
N LYS A 75 2.86 9.01 -5.12
CA LYS A 75 3.49 8.23 -6.20
C LYS A 75 2.59 7.11 -6.72
N VAL A 76 1.80 6.46 -5.87
CA VAL A 76 0.80 5.46 -6.33
C VAL A 76 -0.23 6.11 -7.24
N LEU A 77 -0.74 7.29 -6.88
CA LEU A 77 -1.68 8.03 -7.71
C LEU A 77 -1.04 8.45 -9.04
N GLU A 78 0.20 8.94 -9.01
CA GLU A 78 0.96 9.30 -10.21
C GLU A 78 1.14 8.10 -11.15
N ASN A 79 1.56 6.95 -10.60
CA ASN A 79 1.77 5.70 -11.34
C ASN A 79 0.50 5.12 -11.98
N ILE A 80 -0.69 5.51 -11.48
CA ILE A 80 -1.98 4.99 -11.97
C ILE A 80 -2.67 5.99 -12.91
N LEU A 81 -2.58 7.29 -12.61
CA LEU A 81 -3.41 8.32 -13.24
C LEU A 81 -2.65 9.15 -14.27
N LEU A 82 -1.32 9.25 -14.17
CA LEU A 82 -0.54 10.07 -15.09
C LEU A 82 -0.04 9.26 -16.29
N PRO A 83 -0.12 9.80 -17.52
CA PRO A 83 0.46 9.18 -18.70
C PRO A 83 1.98 9.05 -18.58
N GLY A 84 2.53 7.88 -18.88
CA GLY A 84 3.98 7.67 -18.99
C GLY A 84 4.72 7.46 -17.67
N ALA A 85 4.01 7.32 -16.55
CA ALA A 85 4.62 6.80 -15.32
C ALA A 85 4.92 5.30 -15.52
N SER A 86 6.20 4.96 -15.59
CA SER A 86 6.72 3.59 -15.76
C SER A 86 7.67 3.25 -14.63
#